data_AF-A0A0N7I7Y8-F1
#
_entry.id   AF-A0A0N7I7Y8-F1
#
_cell.length_a   1.000
_cell.length_b   1.000
_cell.length_c   1.000
_cell.angle_alpha   90.00
_cell.angle_beta   90.00
_cell.angle_gamma   90.00
#
_symmetry.space_group_name_H-M   'P 1'
#
loop_
_entity.id
_entity.type
_entity.pdbx_description
1 polymer ?
#
loop_
_entity_poly.entity_id
_entity_poly.type
_entity_poly.pdbx_seq_one_letter_code
_entity_poly.pdbx_strand_id
1 'polypeptide(L)'
;MTHATEGGSLIPTGSGVIDAEHSSILDLLSAMTAGGPVGLAELTALSHEVAEHFATETVEMAVLATDRRERHEQAHRSYLASIDALVGTAERGAPVTSDDANRLMLWFIVHSNTADTELVEAARRAGDEPPMISMDEWLDGLDEADRDALRS
;
A
#
# COMPACT_ATOMS: atom_id res chain seq x y z
N MET A 1 -21.84 27.48 8.94
CA MET A 1 -21.99 26.07 8.54
C MET A 1 -20.92 25.81 7.49
N THR A 2 -19.78 25.30 7.92
CA THR A 2 -18.66 24.94 7.04
C THR A 2 -18.99 23.57 6.44
N HIS A 3 -19.16 23.54 5.12
CA HIS A 3 -19.25 22.29 4.38
C HIS A 3 -17.90 21.58 4.52
N ALA A 4 -17.82 20.60 5.42
CA ALA A 4 -16.82 19.54 5.32
C ALA A 4 -17.13 18.82 4.00
N THR A 5 -16.24 18.95 3.03
CA THR A 5 -16.35 18.24 1.76
C THR A 5 -16.24 16.75 2.08
N GLU A 6 -17.30 15.98 1.85
CA GLU A 6 -17.30 14.50 1.91
C GLU A 6 -16.48 13.91 0.75
N GLY A 7 -15.20 14.30 0.66
CA GLY A 7 -14.25 13.83 -0.32
C GLY A 7 -13.34 12.77 0.29
N GLY A 8 -13.73 11.50 0.15
CA GLY A 8 -12.86 10.32 0.25
C GLY A 8 -12.34 10.00 1.65
N SER A 9 -13.04 9.16 2.40
CA SER A 9 -12.42 8.49 3.56
C SER A 9 -11.49 7.40 3.06
N LEU A 10 -10.34 7.26 3.72
CA LEU A 10 -9.56 6.04 3.67
C LEU A 10 -10.40 4.88 4.22
N ILE A 11 -10.40 3.74 3.54
CA ILE A 11 -11.06 2.51 3.94
C ILE A 11 -9.97 1.57 4.46
N PRO A 12 -10.12 0.98 5.67
CA PRO A 12 -9.17 -0.01 6.16
C PRO A 12 -9.02 -1.18 5.19
N THR A 13 -7.78 -1.52 4.84
CA THR A 13 -7.43 -2.67 3.99
C THR A 13 -7.66 -3.99 4.72
N GLY A 14 -7.61 -3.97 6.05
CA GLY A 14 -7.69 -5.16 6.91
C GLY A 14 -6.33 -5.74 7.28
N SER A 15 -5.23 -5.16 6.80
CA SER A 15 -3.87 -5.43 7.28
C SER A 15 -3.52 -4.42 8.37
N GLY A 16 -3.32 -4.88 9.61
CA GLY A 16 -3.06 -3.98 10.74
C GLY A 16 -1.76 -3.16 10.61
N VAL A 17 -0.77 -3.64 9.85
CA VAL A 17 0.47 -2.90 9.56
C VAL A 17 0.20 -1.82 8.52
N ILE A 18 -0.36 -2.19 7.37
CA ILE A 18 -0.68 -1.25 6.28
C ILE A 18 -1.67 -0.19 6.74
N ASP A 19 -2.70 -0.56 7.51
CA ASP A 19 -3.69 0.39 8.03
C ASP A 19 -3.06 1.42 8.99
N ALA A 20 -2.03 1.01 9.75
CA ALA A 20 -1.29 1.91 10.63
C ALA A 20 -0.39 2.87 9.84
N GLU A 21 0.33 2.36 8.84
CA GLU A 21 1.14 3.17 7.92
C GLU A 21 0.27 4.17 7.15
N HIS A 22 -0.88 3.72 6.63
CA HIS A 22 -1.83 4.61 5.95
C HIS A 22 -2.35 5.72 6.85
N SER A 23 -2.61 5.41 8.13
CA SER A 23 -3.04 6.42 9.11
C SER A 23 -1.96 7.48 9.34
N SER A 24 -0.69 7.07 9.48
CA SER A 24 0.45 8.01 9.64
C SER A 24 0.59 8.94 8.43
N ILE A 25 0.50 8.40 7.21
CA ILE A 25 0.58 9.19 5.98
C ILE A 25 -0.63 10.14 5.86
N LEU A 26 -1.83 9.64 6.17
CA LEU A 26 -3.06 10.43 6.13
C LEU A 26 -3.03 11.60 7.13
N ASP A 27 -2.44 11.42 8.32
CA ASP A 27 -2.30 12.48 9.31
C ASP A 27 -1.40 13.62 8.79
N LEU A 28 -0.27 13.30 8.15
CA LEU A 28 0.61 14.28 7.52
C LEU A 28 -0.10 15.05 6.40
N LEU A 29 -0.76 14.33 5.49
CA LEU A 29 -1.50 14.94 4.38
C LEU A 29 -2.69 15.78 4.89
N SER A 30 -3.36 15.36 5.95
CA SER A 30 -4.48 16.08 6.54
C SER A 30 -4.02 17.39 7.17
N ALA A 31 -2.89 17.38 7.87
CA ALA A 31 -2.30 18.60 8.43
C ALA A 31 -1.96 19.61 7.31
N MET A 32 -1.37 19.14 6.21
CA MET A 32 -1.02 19.97 5.05
C MET A 32 -2.26 20.55 4.34
N THR A 33 -3.33 19.77 4.21
CA THR A 33 -4.56 20.21 3.52
C THR A 33 -5.47 21.10 4.38
N ALA A 34 -5.39 20.98 5.72
CA ALA A 34 -6.16 21.80 6.67
C ALA A 34 -5.60 23.24 6.86
N GLY A 35 -4.69 23.69 6.00
CA GLY A 35 -4.03 24.99 6.10
C GLY A 35 -2.83 25.00 7.06
N GLY A 36 -2.34 23.83 7.45
CA GLY A 36 -1.03 23.68 8.09
C GLY A 36 0.12 24.00 7.13
N PRO A 37 1.37 24.00 7.62
CA PRO A 37 2.52 24.26 6.79
C PRO A 37 2.68 23.18 5.71
N VAL A 38 2.95 23.61 4.48
CA VAL A 38 3.41 22.74 3.39
C VAL A 38 4.84 23.16 3.06
N GLY A 39 5.75 22.87 3.98
CA GLY A 39 7.15 23.24 3.92
C GLY A 39 8.06 22.08 3.55
N LEU A 40 9.36 22.38 3.45
CA LEU A 40 10.39 21.37 3.15
C LEU A 40 10.39 20.24 4.19
N ALA A 41 10.21 20.56 5.47
CA ALA A 41 10.21 19.58 6.54
C ALA A 41 9.04 18.59 6.42
N GLU A 42 7.83 19.11 6.17
CA GLU A 42 6.62 18.30 6.04
C GLU A 42 6.66 17.42 4.78
N LEU A 43 7.14 17.96 3.65
CA LEU A 43 7.30 17.20 2.41
C LEU A 43 8.38 16.11 2.54
N THR A 44 9.45 16.38 3.27
CA THR A 44 10.51 15.38 3.54
C THR A 44 9.99 14.27 4.44
N ALA A 45 9.23 14.62 5.49
CA ALA A 45 8.58 13.64 6.36
C ALA A 45 7.59 12.77 5.58
N LEU A 46 6.75 13.38 4.73
CA LEU A 46 5.84 12.64 3.85
C LEU A 46 6.59 11.68 2.92
N SER A 47 7.65 12.16 2.25
CA SER A 47 8.45 11.33 1.34
C SER A 47 9.02 10.10 2.06
N HIS A 48 9.51 10.29 3.29
CA HIS A 48 10.02 9.21 4.12
C HIS A 48 8.95 8.16 4.48
N GLU A 49 7.82 8.59 5.05
CA GLU A 49 6.74 7.68 5.46
C GLU A 49 6.17 6.91 4.24
N VAL A 50 6.00 7.59 3.11
CA VAL A 50 5.53 6.97 1.86
C VAL A 50 6.54 5.95 1.33
N ALA A 51 7.84 6.26 1.39
CA ALA A 51 8.87 5.33 0.94
C ALA A 51 8.95 4.08 1.82
N GLU A 52 8.81 4.22 3.14
CA GLU A 52 8.76 3.08 4.08
C GLU A 52 7.53 2.21 3.82
N HIS A 53 6.35 2.82 3.71
CA HIS A 53 5.12 2.13 3.37
C HIS A 53 5.22 1.35 2.04
N PHE A 54 5.73 1.98 0.98
CA PHE A 54 5.93 1.31 -0.30
C PHE A 54 6.96 0.17 -0.24
N ALA A 55 7.93 0.24 0.67
CA ALA A 55 8.86 -0.87 0.91
C ALA A 55 8.15 -2.07 1.58
N THR A 56 7.24 -1.81 2.54
CA THR A 56 6.36 -2.83 3.12
C THR A 56 5.55 -3.53 2.02
N GLU A 57 4.83 -2.76 1.20
CA GLU A 57 4.01 -3.32 0.13
C GLU A 57 4.81 -4.08 -0.93
N THR A 58 6.04 -3.65 -1.21
CA THR A 58 6.91 -4.34 -2.19
C THR A 58 7.20 -5.78 -1.80
N VAL A 59 7.27 -6.08 -0.50
CA VAL A 59 7.40 -7.46 -0.02
C VAL A 59 6.11 -8.24 -0.28
N GLU A 60 4.95 -7.62 -0.02
CA GLU A 60 3.64 -8.25 -0.18
C GLU A 60 3.26 -8.46 -1.65
N MET A 61 3.70 -7.59 -2.55
CA MET A 61 3.42 -7.62 -3.99
C MET A 61 3.91 -8.90 -4.70
N ALA A 62 4.71 -9.73 -4.04
CA ALA A 62 5.13 -11.03 -4.55
C ALA A 62 3.95 -11.96 -4.92
N VAL A 63 2.80 -11.80 -4.27
CA VAL A 63 1.58 -12.59 -4.52
C VAL A 63 0.78 -12.13 -5.75
N LEU A 64 1.10 -10.96 -6.30
CA LEU A 64 0.38 -10.39 -7.44
C LEU A 64 0.86 -10.98 -8.77
N ALA A 65 -0.05 -10.99 -9.76
CA ALA A 65 0.32 -11.22 -11.16
C ALA A 65 1.33 -10.16 -11.63
N THR A 66 2.23 -10.53 -12.54
CA THR A 66 3.35 -9.67 -12.96
C THR A 66 2.89 -8.31 -13.49
N ASP A 67 1.82 -8.28 -14.30
CA ASP A 67 1.26 -7.04 -14.87
C ASP A 67 0.63 -6.13 -13.80
N ARG A 68 0.10 -6.71 -12.72
CA ARG A 68 -0.48 -6.00 -11.58
C ARG A 68 0.63 -5.39 -10.73
N ARG A 69 1.64 -6.19 -10.38
CA ARG A 69 2.83 -5.73 -9.66
C ARG A 69 3.53 -4.58 -10.39
N GLU A 70 3.79 -4.72 -11.69
CA GLU A 70 4.46 -3.67 -12.47
C GLU A 70 3.68 -2.35 -12.48
N ARG A 71 2.35 -2.42 -12.56
CA ARG A 71 1.49 -1.23 -12.48
C ARG A 71 1.51 -0.59 -11.09
N HIS A 72 1.48 -1.39 -10.04
CA HIS A 72 1.55 -0.94 -8.64
C HIS A 72 2.89 -0.27 -8.35
N GLU A 73 4.01 -0.89 -8.75
CA GLU A 73 5.33 -0.29 -8.64
C GLU A 73 5.47 1.01 -9.44
N GLN A 74 4.86 1.08 -10.63
CA GLN A 74 4.87 2.31 -11.42
C GLN A 74 4.07 3.43 -10.76
N ALA A 75 2.95 3.10 -10.11
CA ALA A 75 2.18 4.02 -9.28
C ALA A 75 3.06 4.57 -8.15
N HIS A 76 3.78 3.71 -7.42
CA HIS A 76 4.70 4.11 -6.34
C HIS A 76 5.78 5.08 -6.83
N ARG A 77 6.47 4.73 -7.92
CA ARG A 77 7.51 5.58 -8.51
C ARG A 77 6.97 6.96 -8.92
N SER A 78 5.77 6.99 -9.49
CA SER A 78 5.15 8.23 -9.98
C SER A 78 4.73 9.14 -8.81
N TYR A 79 4.24 8.54 -7.72
CA TYR A 79 3.85 9.28 -6.53
C TYR A 79 5.05 9.87 -5.78
N LEU A 80 6.09 9.05 -5.54
CA LEU A 80 7.34 9.54 -4.94
C LEU A 80 7.98 10.67 -5.77
N ALA A 81 8.04 10.52 -7.09
CA ALA A 81 8.55 11.58 -7.97
C ALA A 81 7.74 12.88 -7.89
N SER A 82 6.43 12.77 -7.62
CA SER A 82 5.57 13.95 -7.41
C SER A 82 5.89 14.65 -6.10
N ILE A 83 6.17 13.90 -5.03
CA ILE A 83 6.62 14.46 -3.75
C ILE A 83 8.00 15.11 -3.90
N ASP A 84 8.96 14.43 -4.55
CA ASP A 84 10.32 14.95 -4.77
C ASP A 84 10.31 16.24 -5.59
N ALA A 85 9.40 16.38 -6.56
CA ALA A 85 9.25 17.62 -7.32
C ALA A 85 8.80 18.79 -6.43
N LEU A 86 7.94 18.54 -5.44
CA LEU A 86 7.50 19.54 -4.47
C LEU A 86 8.59 19.84 -3.45
N VAL A 87 9.34 18.84 -2.98
CA VAL A 87 10.55 19.01 -2.16
C VAL A 87 11.52 19.96 -2.87
N GLY A 88 11.88 19.68 -4.12
CA GLY A 88 12.77 20.55 -4.89
C GLY A 88 12.21 21.96 -5.12
N THR A 89 10.89 22.11 -5.17
CA THR A 89 10.22 23.43 -5.24
C THR A 89 10.41 24.19 -3.93
N ALA A 90 10.17 23.54 -2.80
CA ALA A 90 10.36 24.11 -1.47
C ALA A 90 11.82 24.46 -1.17
N GLU A 91 12.78 23.62 -1.58
CA GLU A 91 14.23 23.88 -1.43
C GLU A 91 14.68 25.16 -2.15
N ARG A 92 14.08 25.46 -3.30
CA ARG A 92 14.35 26.70 -4.05
C ARG A 92 13.65 27.93 -3.45
N GLY A 93 12.91 27.77 -2.35
CA GLY A 93 12.12 28.82 -1.72
C GLY A 93 10.88 29.22 -2.51
N ALA A 94 10.46 28.40 -3.49
CA ALA A 94 9.22 28.61 -4.22
C ALA A 94 8.04 28.09 -3.38
N PRO A 95 6.86 28.75 -3.44
CA PRO A 95 5.71 28.35 -2.65
C PRO A 95 5.16 27.00 -3.13
N VAL A 96 4.94 26.10 -2.19
CA VAL A 96 4.11 24.90 -2.36
C VAL A 96 2.72 25.21 -1.80
N THR A 97 1.68 24.83 -2.54
CA THR A 97 0.30 25.24 -2.22
C THR A 97 -0.49 24.14 -1.53
N SER A 98 -1.58 24.52 -0.88
CA SER A 98 -2.58 23.55 -0.38
C SER A 98 -3.17 22.69 -1.49
N ASP A 99 -3.23 23.20 -2.73
CA ASP A 99 -3.72 22.45 -3.87
C ASP A 99 -2.76 21.32 -4.26
N ASP A 100 -1.45 21.51 -4.08
CA ASP A 100 -0.46 20.47 -4.29
C ASP A 100 -0.62 19.35 -3.23
N ALA A 101 -0.80 19.73 -1.96
CA ALA A 101 -1.11 18.78 -0.89
C ALA A 101 -2.44 18.04 -1.13
N ASN A 102 -3.48 18.73 -1.61
CA ASN A 102 -4.77 18.12 -1.93
C ASN A 102 -4.66 17.08 -3.06
N ARG A 103 -3.80 17.31 -4.06
CA ARG A 103 -3.55 16.32 -5.13
C ARG A 103 -2.84 15.09 -4.59
N LEU A 104 -1.85 15.26 -3.71
CA LEU A 104 -1.18 14.15 -3.05
C LEU A 104 -2.14 13.33 -2.19
N MET A 105 -3.00 14.01 -1.43
CA MET A 105 -4.05 13.42 -0.60
C MET A 105 -5.03 12.60 -1.41
N LEU A 106 -5.59 13.19 -2.47
CA LEU A 106 -6.56 12.51 -3.32
C LEU A 106 -5.98 11.26 -3.97
N TRP A 107 -4.75 11.36 -4.48
CA TRP A 107 -4.08 10.21 -5.06
C TRP A 107 -3.89 9.10 -4.03
N PHE A 108 -3.42 9.44 -2.82
CA PHE A 108 -3.17 8.48 -1.75
C PHE A 108 -4.43 7.72 -1.37
N ILE A 109 -5.54 8.43 -1.12
CA ILE A 109 -6.83 7.81 -0.80
C ILE A 109 -7.30 6.86 -1.90
N VAL A 110 -7.18 7.26 -3.16
CA VAL A 110 -7.62 6.43 -4.29
C VAL A 110 -6.75 5.19 -4.43
N HIS A 111 -5.43 5.34 -4.35
CA HIS A 111 -4.47 4.24 -4.43
C HIS A 111 -4.73 3.23 -3.31
N SER A 112 -4.84 3.68 -2.07
CA SER A 112 -5.08 2.81 -0.91
C SER A 112 -6.42 2.10 -0.92
N ASN A 113 -7.49 2.79 -1.30
CA ASN A 113 -8.81 2.19 -1.41
C ASN A 113 -8.96 1.24 -2.61
N THR A 114 -7.96 1.14 -3.49
CA THR A 114 -8.03 0.29 -4.69
C THR A 114 -6.88 -0.71 -4.77
N ALA A 115 -5.66 -0.24 -5.04
CA ALA A 115 -4.50 -1.08 -5.27
C ALA A 115 -4.05 -1.78 -3.98
N ASP A 116 -3.94 -1.06 -2.87
CA ASP A 116 -3.46 -1.62 -1.60
C ASP A 116 -4.50 -2.59 -1.02
N THR A 117 -5.79 -2.26 -1.16
CA THR A 117 -6.87 -3.19 -0.82
C THR A 117 -6.83 -4.46 -1.69
N GLU A 118 -6.61 -4.35 -3.01
CA GLU A 118 -6.44 -5.51 -3.90
C GLU A 118 -5.24 -6.38 -3.49
N LEU A 119 -4.13 -5.74 -3.11
CA LEU A 119 -2.91 -6.38 -2.62
C LEU A 119 -3.17 -7.19 -1.34
N VAL A 120 -3.75 -6.57 -0.31
CA VAL A 120 -4.04 -7.24 0.97
C VAL A 120 -5.01 -8.40 0.78
N GLU A 121 -6.03 -8.23 -0.07
CA GLU A 121 -6.94 -9.35 -0.37
C GLU A 121 -6.24 -10.50 -1.11
N ALA A 122 -5.31 -10.20 -2.03
CA ALA A 122 -4.52 -11.21 -2.71
C ALA A 122 -3.59 -11.96 -1.75
N ALA A 123 -2.93 -11.23 -0.84
CA ALA A 123 -2.09 -11.81 0.19
C ALA A 123 -2.89 -12.72 1.13
N ARG A 124 -4.09 -12.30 1.55
CA ARG A 124 -4.99 -13.12 2.37
C ARG A 124 -5.38 -14.42 1.65
N ARG A 125 -5.78 -14.33 0.38
CA ARG A 125 -6.14 -15.52 -0.43
C ARG A 125 -4.97 -16.49 -0.58
N ALA A 126 -3.75 -15.98 -0.77
CA ALA A 126 -2.55 -16.80 -0.87
C ALA A 126 -2.16 -17.47 0.47
N GLY A 127 -2.47 -16.85 1.60
CA GLY A 127 -2.25 -17.42 2.94
C GLY A 127 -3.31 -18.43 3.37
N ASP A 128 -4.54 -18.30 2.88
CA ASP A 128 -5.67 -19.20 3.19
C ASP A 128 -5.68 -20.49 2.34
N GLU A 129 -4.97 -20.53 1.21
CA GLU A 129 -4.91 -21.70 0.35
C GLU A 129 -4.04 -22.79 1.03
N PRO A 130 -4.61 -23.95 1.40
CA PRO A 130 -3.81 -25.03 1.99
C PRO A 130 -2.73 -25.43 0.97
N PRO A 131 -1.50 -25.75 1.42
CA PRO A 131 -0.44 -26.14 0.51
C PRO A 131 -0.96 -27.29 -0.36
N MET A 132 -0.89 -27.09 -1.68
CA MET A 132 -1.15 -28.13 -2.66
C MET A 132 -0.06 -29.20 -2.51
N ILE A 133 -0.27 -30.13 -1.57
CA ILE A 133 0.56 -31.31 -1.41
C ILE A 133 0.45 -32.08 -2.73
N SER A 134 1.57 -32.32 -3.40
CA SER A 134 1.58 -33.15 -4.60
C SER A 134 1.08 -34.56 -4.27
N MET A 135 0.46 -35.27 -5.22
CA MET A 135 0.02 -36.65 -4.99
C MET A 135 1.17 -37.53 -4.47
N ASP A 136 2.40 -37.27 -4.94
CA ASP A 136 3.60 -37.99 -4.52
C ASP A 136 3.99 -37.67 -3.05
N GLU A 137 3.96 -36.40 -2.64
CA GLU A 137 4.20 -36.03 -1.22
C GLU A 137 3.09 -36.53 -0.29
N TRP A 138 1.85 -36.59 -0.78
CA TRP A 138 0.74 -37.16 -0.04
C TRP A 138 0.94 -38.67 0.17
N LEU A 139 1.37 -39.40 -0.87
CA LEU A 139 1.69 -40.83 -0.82
C LEU A 139 2.93 -41.13 0.04
N ASP A 140 3.90 -40.22 0.09
CA ASP A 140 5.09 -40.32 0.93
C ASP A 140 4.78 -40.08 2.42
N GLY A 141 3.72 -39.32 2.72
CA GLY A 141 3.22 -39.08 4.08
C GLY A 141 2.32 -40.19 4.66
N LEU A 142 1.87 -41.16 3.85
CA LEU A 142 1.04 -42.26 4.32
C LEU A 142 1.83 -43.23 5.21
N ASP A 143 1.20 -43.71 6.27
CA ASP A 143 1.75 -44.82 7.06
C ASP A 143 1.61 -46.15 6.32
N GLU A 144 2.22 -47.20 6.86
CA GLU A 144 2.29 -48.51 6.20
C GLU A 144 0.92 -49.18 6.06
N ALA A 145 -0.02 -48.87 6.97
CA ALA A 145 -1.38 -49.40 6.92
C ALA A 145 -2.22 -48.73 5.81
N ASP A 146 -2.07 -47.42 5.64
CA ASP A 146 -2.75 -46.65 4.60
C ASP A 146 -2.21 -46.98 3.20
N ARG A 147 -0.90 -47.28 3.08
CA ARG A 147 -0.30 -47.73 1.81
C ARG A 147 -0.78 -49.10 1.37
N ASP A 148 -0.95 -50.04 2.30
CA ASP A 148 -1.42 -51.40 1.99
C ASP A 148 -2.90 -51.42 1.60
N ALA A 149 -3.71 -50.53 2.17
CA ALA A 149 -5.12 -50.36 1.81
C ALA A 149 -5.31 -49.85 0.37
N LEU A 150 -4.36 -49.07 -0.17
CA LEU A 150 -4.40 -48.56 -1.55
C LEU A 150 -3.88 -49.56 -2.60
N ARG A 151 -3.23 -50.65 -2.17
CA ARG A 151 -2.66 -51.69 -3.05
C ARG A 151 -3.55 -52.93 -3.21
N SER A 152 -4.66 -53.01 -2.46
CA SER A 152 -5.65 -54.09 -2.50
C SER A 152 -6.87 -53.72 -3.33
#